data_AF-A0A9E3AXI2-F1
#
_entry.id   AF-A0A9E3AXI2-F1
#
_cell.length_a   1.000
_cell.length_b   1.000
_cell.length_c   1.000
_cell.angle_alpha   90.00
_cell.angle_beta   90.00
_cell.angle_gamma   90.00
#
_symmetry.space_group_name_H-M   'P 1'
#
loop_
_entity.id
_entity.type
_entity.pdbx_description
1 polymer ?
#
loop_
_entity_poly.entity_id
_entity_poly.type
_entity_poly.pdbx_seq_one_letter_code
_entity_poly.pdbx_strand_id
1 'polypeptide(L)' 'KGLSEGLKPRQTLTAEITGTDGKLMKVPLICRIDTLDELEYFKNGGILPYVLRQLAA' A
#
# COMPACT_ATOMS: atom_id res chain seq x y z
N LYS A 1 -0.65 -3.91 -12.64
CA LYS A 1 0.42 -3.14 -11.98
C LYS A 1 0.08 -3.09 -10.49
N GLY A 2 0.86 -3.72 -9.62
CA GLY A 2 0.56 -3.81 -8.18
C GLY A 2 1.37 -2.81 -7.36
N LEU A 3 0.99 -2.64 -6.09
CA LEU A 3 1.64 -1.73 -5.13
C LEU A 3 2.79 -2.38 -4.32
N SER A 4 3.16 -3.62 -4.65
CA SER A 4 3.94 -4.51 -3.77
C SER A 4 5.45 -4.28 -3.80
N GLU A 5 6.01 -3.82 -4.91
CA GLU A 5 7.46 -3.68 -5.08
C GLU A 5 7.90 -2.24 -4.78
N GLY A 6 8.78 -2.05 -3.78
CA GLY A 6 9.43 -0.76 -3.52
C GLY A 6 8.56 0.31 -2.84
N LEU A 7 7.43 -0.05 -2.22
CA LEU A 7 6.56 0.88 -1.49
C LEU A 7 7.32 1.56 -0.34
N LYS A 8 7.32 2.90 -0.34
CA LYS A 8 7.89 3.73 0.73
C LYS A 8 6.81 4.52 1.46
N PRO A 9 7.00 4.83 2.76
CA PRO A 9 6.08 5.70 3.48
C PRO A 9 5.89 7.05 2.78
N ARG A 10 4.65 7.55 2.78
CA ARG A 10 4.26 8.87 2.22
C ARG A 10 4.56 9.08 0.74
N GLN A 11 4.97 8.06 -0.01
CA GLN A 11 5.31 8.23 -1.42
C GLN A 11 4.10 8.61 -2.27
N THR A 12 4.33 9.36 -3.34
CA THR A 12 3.30 9.63 -4.34
C THR A 12 3.08 8.41 -5.22
N LEU A 13 1.82 8.01 -5.36
CA LEU A 13 1.35 6.94 -6.23
C LEU A 13 0.53 7.54 -7.38
N THR A 14 0.36 6.79 -8.47
CA THR A 14 -0.58 7.16 -9.54
C THR A 14 -1.72 6.16 -9.56
N ALA A 15 -2.95 6.63 -9.33
CA ALA A 15 -4.13 5.83 -9.56
C ALA A 15 -4.57 5.97 -11.02
N GLU A 16 -4.81 4.83 -11.67
CA GLU A 16 -5.44 4.73 -12.98
C GLU A 16 -6.93 4.47 -12.76
N ILE A 17 -7.79 5.40 -13.20
CA ILE A 17 -9.25 5.33 -13.07
C ILE A 17 -9.84 5.15 -14.46
N THR A 18 -10.54 4.04 -14.69
CA THR A 18 -11.27 3.80 -15.95
C THR A 18 -12.71 4.25 -15.78
N GLY A 19 -13.11 5.28 -16.55
CA GLY A 19 -14.48 5.77 -16.61
C GLY A 19 -15.43 4.79 -17.30
N THR A 20 -16.74 5.02 -17.14
CA THR A 20 -17.78 4.20 -17.80
C THR A 20 -17.77 4.33 -19.32
N ASP A 21 -17.20 5.41 -19.84
CA ASP A 21 -16.96 5.65 -21.27
C ASP A 21 -15.64 5.00 -21.76
N GLY A 22 -14.94 4.26 -20.90
CA GLY A 22 -13.66 3.62 -21.20
C GLY A 22 -12.45 4.57 -21.16
N LYS A 23 -12.63 5.86 -20.86
CA LYS A 23 -11.49 6.78 -20.74
C LYS A 23 -10.68 6.49 -19.49
N LEU A 24 -9.37 6.61 -19.62
CA LEU A 24 -8.42 6.36 -18.54
C LEU A 24 -7.89 7.69 -18.00
N MET A 25 -8.13 7.93 -16.71
CA MET A 25 -7.64 9.11 -15.99
C MET A 25 -6.54 8.70 -15.03
N LYS A 26 -5.49 9.52 -14.91
CA LYS A 26 -4.39 9.32 -13.98
C LYS A 26 -4.40 10.42 -12.94
N VAL A 27 -4.49 10.04 -11.66
CA VAL A 27 -4.49 11.00 -10.54
C VAL A 27 -3.37 10.69 -9.55
N PRO A 28 -2.64 11.71 -9.04
CA PRO A 28 -1.66 11.51 -8.01
C PRO A 28 -2.34 11.23 -6.66
N LEU A 29 -1.84 10.25 -5.92
CA LEU A 29 -2.27 9.91 -4.57
C LEU A 29 -1.08 9.93 -3.61
N ILE A 30 -1.33 10.14 -2.33
CA ILE A 30 -0.31 10.01 -1.27
C ILE A 30 -0.51 8.65 -0.60
N CYS A 31 0.55 7.84 -0.52
CA CYS A 31 0.55 6.61 0.28
C CYS A 31 0.43 6.95 1.77
N ARG A 32 -0.62 6.46 2.43
CA ARG A 32 -0.87 6.70 3.87
C ARG A 32 -0.30 5.63 4.80
N ILE A 33 0.75 4.95 4.34
CA ILE A 33 1.69 4.31 5.23
C ILE A 33 2.63 5.42 5.70
N ASP A 34 2.53 5.82 6.95
CA ASP A 34 3.21 6.96 7.52
C ASP A 34 4.55 6.59 8.15
N THR A 35 4.69 5.34 8.63
CA THR A 35 5.90 4.84 9.31
C THR A 35 6.46 3.59 8.64
N LEU A 36 7.71 3.25 9.00
CA LEU A 36 8.33 1.99 8.56
C LEU A 36 7.65 0.77 9.22
N ASP A 37 7.19 0.90 10.47
CA ASP A 37 6.48 -0.17 11.18
C ASP A 37 5.15 -0.50 10.47
N GLU A 38 4.40 0.52 10.04
CA GLU A 38 3.17 0.32 9.26
C GLU A 38 3.45 -0.35 7.91
N LEU A 39 4.58 -0.03 7.28
CA LEU A 39 5.01 -0.71 6.05
C LEU A 39 5.31 -2.19 6.31
N GLU A 40 5.93 -2.49 7.45
CA GLU A 40 6.21 -3.86 7.87
C GLU A 40 4.92 -4.63 8.15
N TYR A 41 3.96 -4.03 8.85
CA TYR A 41 2.63 -4.59 9.05
C TYR A 41 1.93 -4.87 7.71
N PHE A 42 1.96 -3.90 6.78
CA PHE A 42 1.36 -4.05 5.46
C PHE A 42 1.97 -5.23 4.68
N LYS A 43 3.30 -5.34 4.64
CA LYS A 43 4.00 -6.48 4.00
C LYS A 43 3.67 -7.83 4.63
N ASN A 44 3.28 -7.82 5.89
CA ASN A 44 2.91 -8.98 6.68
C ASN A 44 1.41 -9.30 6.63
N GLY A 45 0.63 -8.64 5.77
CA GLY A 45 -0.81 -8.87 5.66
C GLY A 45 -1.64 -8.20 6.76
N GLY A 46 -1.06 -7.24 7.47
CA GLY A 46 -1.69 -6.45 8.53
C GLY A 46 -0.97 -6.55 9.88
N ILE A 47 -1.34 -5.67 10.81
CA ILE A 47 -0.75 -5.62 12.15
C ILE A 47 -1.06 -6.89 12.96
N LEU A 48 -2.29 -7.42 12.88
CA LEU A 48 -2.68 -8.60 13.64
C LEU A 48 -1.88 -9.86 13.22
N PRO A 49 -1.79 -10.22 11.92
CA PRO A 49 -0.94 -11.34 11.49
C PRO A 49 0.54 -11.15 11.84
N TYR A 50 1.06 -9.92 11.77
CA TYR A 50 2.44 -9.62 12.14
C TYR A 50 2.72 -9.94 13.61
N VAL A 51 1.90 -9.41 14.51
CA VAL A 51 2.05 -9.61 15.97
C VAL A 51 1.86 -11.08 16.35
N LEU A 52 0.86 -11.77 15.78
CA LEU A 52 0.64 -13.19 16.08
C LEU A 52 1.84 -14.07 15.70
N ARG A 53 2.53 -13.76 14.59
CA ARG A 53 3.76 -14.48 14.21
C ARG A 53 4.93 -14.17 15.15
N GLN A 54 5.05 -12.95 15.64
CA GLN A 54 6.09 -12.61 16.62
C GLN A 54 5.87 -13.30 17.98
N LEU A 55 4.63 -13.45 18.41
CA LEU A 55 4.30 -14.14 19.67
C LEU A 55 4.46 -15.67 19.59
N ALA A 56 4.39 -16.24 18.39
CA ALA A 56 4.60 -17.67 18.15
C ALA A 56 6.09 -18.03 17.94
N ALA A 57 6.98 -17.02 17.90
CA ALA A 57 8.41 -17.17 17.68
C ALA A 57 9.20 -17.35 18.98
#